data_AF-A0A0A0JHF5-F1
#
_entry.id   AF-A0A0A0JHF5-F1
#
_cell.length_a   1.000
_cell.length_b   1.000
_cell.length_c   1.000
_cell.angle_alpha   90.00
_cell.angle_beta   90.00
_cell.angle_gamma   90.00
#
_symmetry.space_group_name_H-M   'P 1'
#
loop_
_entity.id
_entity.type
_entity.pdbx_description
1 polymer ?
#
loop_
_entity_poly.entity_id
_entity_poly.type
_entity_poly.pdbx_seq_one_letter_code
_entity_poly.pdbx_strand_id
1 'polypeptide(L)'
;MIRDLDDRSFLIIRDGSSRAFVQFATRDDRVDAECISNANPTLARPADAAGELRLVELGWTPYTPTDPNWATSVALPATLDQTGRIADMCITALHEVYDVASPDALTYKAWQDPEPERASWDDDEPDEFGETPPPPDPGQNPLPLPDLGLAPE
;
A
#
# COMPACT_ATOMS: atom_id res chain seq x y z
N MET A 1 1.81 11.66 -3.93
CA MET A 1 2.82 10.58 -4.12
C MET A 1 2.87 9.74 -2.84
N ILE A 2 3.42 8.52 -2.82
CA ILE A 2 3.40 7.62 -1.63
C ILE A 2 3.79 8.27 -0.29
N ARG A 3 4.60 9.33 -0.31
CA ARG A 3 4.98 10.09 0.89
C ARG A 3 3.93 11.02 1.45
N ASP A 4 2.92 11.33 0.65
CA ASP A 4 1.83 12.23 0.99
C ASP A 4 0.60 11.45 1.51
N LEU A 5 0.74 10.13 1.67
CA LEU A 5 -0.26 9.32 2.36
C LEU A 5 -0.08 9.53 3.86
N ASP A 6 -1.15 9.94 4.53
CA ASP A 6 -1.18 10.05 5.99
C ASP A 6 -1.04 8.66 6.64
N ASP A 7 -0.70 8.64 7.92
CA ASP A 7 -0.75 7.41 8.73
C ASP A 7 -2.13 6.73 8.61
N ARG A 8 -2.16 5.40 8.77
CA ARG A 8 -3.36 4.55 8.59
C ARG A 8 -3.96 4.58 7.18
N SER A 9 -3.24 5.13 6.20
CA SER A 9 -3.67 5.10 4.80
C SER A 9 -3.27 3.80 4.12
N PHE A 10 -4.17 3.32 3.28
CA PHE A 10 -3.98 2.15 2.43
C PHE A 10 -4.26 2.53 0.98
N LEU A 11 -3.42 2.04 0.08
CA LEU A 11 -3.57 2.21 -1.36
C LEU A 11 -3.35 0.87 -2.03
N ILE A 12 -4.31 0.42 -2.83
CA ILE A 12 -4.20 -0.74 -3.70
C ILE A 12 -4.28 -0.25 -5.14
N ILE A 13 -3.30 -0.64 -5.96
CA ILE A 13 -3.30 -0.43 -7.41
C ILE A 13 -3.37 -1.80 -8.06
N ARG A 14 -4.36 -2.00 -8.93
CA ARG A 14 -4.68 -3.32 -9.49
C ARG A 14 -5.05 -3.26 -10.95
N ASP A 15 -4.73 -4.33 -11.68
CA ASP A 15 -5.33 -4.61 -12.98
C ASP A 15 -6.59 -5.46 -12.81
N GLY A 16 -7.69 -5.02 -13.42
CA GLY A 16 -8.96 -5.73 -13.39
C GLY A 16 -8.92 -7.08 -14.11
N SER A 17 -8.06 -7.22 -15.12
CA SER A 17 -7.99 -8.40 -15.99
C SER A 17 -7.09 -9.50 -15.46
N SER A 18 -5.82 -9.20 -15.16
CA SER A 18 -4.85 -10.18 -14.61
C SER A 18 -5.05 -10.46 -13.13
N ARG A 19 -5.76 -9.56 -12.42
CA ARG A 19 -5.84 -9.49 -10.95
C ARG A 19 -4.51 -9.19 -10.26
N ALA A 20 -3.46 -8.86 -11.02
CA ALA A 20 -2.20 -8.42 -10.44
C ALA A 20 -2.38 -7.09 -9.70
N PHE A 21 -1.71 -6.97 -8.54
CA PHE A 21 -1.79 -5.76 -7.73
C PHE A 21 -0.48 -5.48 -6.99
N VAL A 22 -0.33 -4.21 -6.64
CA VAL A 22 0.55 -3.73 -5.58
C VAL A 22 -0.28 -2.99 -4.55
N GLN A 23 0.13 -3.05 -3.29
CA GLN A 23 -0.52 -2.32 -2.21
C GLN A 23 0.50 -1.62 -1.33
N PHE A 24 0.06 -0.55 -0.68
CA PHE A 24 0.81 0.22 0.28
C PHE A 24 0.00 0.38 1.54
N ALA A 25 0.64 0.22 2.69
CA ALA A 25 0.10 0.53 3.99
C ALA A 25 1.04 1.50 4.69
N THR A 26 0.57 2.71 4.96
CA THR A 26 1.32 3.71 5.72
C THR A 26 1.16 3.43 7.21
N ARG A 27 2.27 3.56 7.92
CA ARG A 27 2.36 3.58 9.37
C ARG A 27 3.12 4.84 9.79
N ASP A 28 3.06 5.17 11.07
CA ASP A 28 3.79 6.30 11.67
C ASP A 28 5.27 6.40 11.25
N ASP A 29 5.96 5.27 11.13
CA ASP A 29 7.41 5.22 10.92
C ASP A 29 7.85 4.63 9.58
N ARG A 30 6.91 4.13 8.76
CA ARG A 30 7.24 3.44 7.51
C ARG A 30 6.06 3.33 6.56
N VAL A 31 6.35 3.02 5.31
CA VAL A 31 5.39 2.47 4.35
C VAL A 31 5.78 1.04 4.05
N ASP A 32 4.85 0.11 4.28
CA ASP A 32 4.95 -1.27 3.84
C ASP A 32 4.35 -1.36 2.43
N ALA A 33 5.13 -1.89 1.48
CA ALA A 33 4.70 -2.14 0.12
C ALA A 33 4.63 -3.64 -0.12
N GLU A 34 3.55 -4.11 -0.73
CA GLU A 34 3.38 -5.51 -1.08
C GLU A 34 2.99 -5.66 -2.56
N CYS A 35 3.33 -6.81 -3.14
CA CYS A 35 2.91 -7.21 -4.47
C CYS A 35 2.33 -8.63 -4.44
N ILE A 36 1.31 -8.88 -5.25
CA ILE A 36 0.70 -10.20 -5.41
C ILE A 36 1.77 -11.28 -5.64
N SER A 37 1.53 -12.49 -5.13
CA SER A 37 2.42 -13.63 -5.39
C SER A 37 1.73 -14.76 -6.16
N ASN A 38 2.53 -15.75 -6.57
CA ASN A 38 2.06 -17.00 -7.15
C ASN A 38 1.26 -17.87 -6.18
N ALA A 39 1.26 -17.58 -4.87
CA ALA A 39 0.40 -18.25 -3.92
C ALA A 39 -1.08 -17.85 -4.07
N ASN A 40 -1.38 -16.74 -4.77
CA ASN A 40 -2.74 -16.29 -5.01
C ASN A 40 -3.37 -17.07 -6.19
N PRO A 41 -4.42 -17.88 -5.95
CA PRO A 41 -5.03 -18.72 -6.99
C PRO A 41 -5.86 -17.94 -8.02
N THR A 42 -6.13 -16.65 -7.77
CA THR A 42 -6.94 -15.80 -8.66
C THR A 42 -6.09 -15.05 -9.71
N LEU A 43 -4.77 -15.14 -9.59
CA LEU A 43 -3.84 -14.52 -10.53
C LEU A 43 -3.96 -15.20 -11.90
N ALA A 44 -4.30 -14.44 -12.94
CA ALA A 44 -4.50 -14.98 -14.27
C ALA A 44 -3.20 -15.51 -14.90
N ARG A 45 -2.07 -14.87 -14.57
CA ARG A 45 -0.74 -15.21 -15.07
C ARG A 45 0.29 -15.21 -13.95
N PRO A 46 0.59 -16.38 -13.36
CA PRO A 46 1.69 -16.52 -12.42
C PRO A 46 3.03 -16.13 -13.04
N ALA A 47 3.91 -15.55 -12.22
CA ALA A 47 5.30 -15.29 -12.59
C ALA A 47 6.03 -16.61 -12.83
N ASP A 48 6.89 -16.66 -13.84
CA ASP A 48 7.81 -17.78 -14.00
C ASP A 48 9.04 -17.63 -13.07
N ALA A 49 9.94 -18.60 -13.11
CA ALA A 49 11.13 -18.59 -12.26
C ALA A 49 12.06 -17.39 -12.51
N ALA A 50 12.10 -16.87 -13.73
CA ALA A 50 12.89 -15.68 -14.05
C ALA A 50 12.23 -14.42 -13.48
N GLY A 51 10.90 -14.34 -13.55
CA GLY A 51 10.11 -13.28 -12.93
C GLY A 51 10.25 -13.24 -11.41
N GLU A 52 10.14 -14.38 -10.72
CA GLU A 52 10.33 -14.45 -9.27
C GLU A 52 11.78 -14.08 -8.87
N LEU A 53 12.79 -14.53 -9.63
CA LEU A 53 14.18 -14.12 -9.41
C LEU A 53 14.36 -12.60 -9.59
N ARG A 54 13.71 -12.02 -10.60
CA ARG A 54 13.76 -10.58 -10.85
C ARG A 54 13.20 -9.77 -9.68
N LEU A 55 12.11 -10.23 -9.05
CA LEU A 55 11.55 -9.59 -7.85
C LEU A 55 12.56 -9.60 -6.69
N VAL A 56 13.24 -10.73 -6.46
CA VAL A 56 14.29 -10.84 -5.44
C VAL A 56 15.44 -9.86 -5.70
N GLU A 57 15.93 -9.79 -6.95
CA GLU A 57 17.03 -8.89 -7.33
C GLU A 57 16.70 -7.40 -7.12
N LEU A 58 15.44 -7.02 -7.27
CA LEU A 58 14.96 -5.67 -7.03
C LEU A 58 14.89 -5.30 -5.55
N GLY A 59 14.81 -6.30 -4.68
CA GLY A 59 14.72 -6.14 -3.23
C GLY A 59 13.35 -6.48 -2.64
N TRP A 60 12.51 -7.21 -3.37
CA TRP A 60 11.32 -7.81 -2.78
C TRP A 60 11.72 -9.00 -1.90
N THR A 61 11.10 -9.08 -0.73
CA THR A 61 11.20 -10.24 0.16
C THR A 61 10.22 -11.31 -0.31
N PRO A 62 10.67 -12.57 -0.50
CA PRO A 62 9.80 -13.67 -0.89
C PRO A 62 8.63 -13.89 0.05
N TYR A 63 7.49 -14.22 -0.53
CA TYR A 63 6.29 -14.64 0.20
C TYR A 63 6.53 -15.96 0.94
N THR A 64 5.78 -16.16 2.01
CA THR A 64 5.78 -17.37 2.84
C THR A 64 4.35 -17.87 3.03
N PRO A 65 4.12 -19.05 3.62
CA PRO A 65 2.77 -19.48 3.97
C PRO A 65 2.05 -18.55 4.96
N THR A 66 2.77 -17.77 5.77
CA THR A 66 2.19 -16.79 6.70
C THR A 66 2.03 -15.41 6.09
N ASP A 67 2.87 -15.07 5.11
CA ASP A 67 2.93 -13.77 4.46
C ASP A 67 2.79 -14.00 2.94
N PRO A 68 1.55 -14.09 2.42
CA PRO A 68 1.29 -14.63 1.09
C PRO A 68 1.65 -13.68 -0.06
N ASN A 69 2.21 -12.50 0.21
CA ASN A 69 2.60 -11.51 -0.78
C ASN A 69 4.11 -11.26 -0.76
N TRP A 70 4.65 -10.81 -1.88
CA TRP A 70 5.99 -10.22 -1.89
C TRP A 70 5.96 -8.92 -1.09
N ALA A 71 6.98 -8.65 -0.28
CA ALA A 71 6.98 -7.49 0.61
C ALA A 71 8.29 -6.69 0.57
N THR A 72 8.19 -5.39 0.79
CA THR A 72 9.32 -4.50 1.07
C THR A 72 8.82 -3.32 1.90
N SER A 73 9.72 -2.61 2.59
CA SER A 73 9.33 -1.46 3.42
C SER A 73 10.33 -0.33 3.28
N VAL A 74 9.84 0.91 3.42
CA VAL A 74 10.67 2.11 3.50
C VAL A 74 10.38 2.87 4.78
N ALA A 75 11.42 3.24 5.52
CA ALA A 75 11.29 4.09 6.69
C ALA A 75 10.87 5.52 6.31
N LEU A 76 10.05 6.15 7.14
CA LEU A 76 9.65 7.55 7.01
C LEU A 76 10.46 8.45 7.96
N PRO A 77 10.77 9.70 7.55
CA PRO A 77 10.48 10.27 6.23
C PRO A 77 11.39 9.69 5.14
N ALA A 78 10.79 9.23 4.04
CA ALA A 78 11.55 8.69 2.91
C ALA A 78 12.16 9.82 2.06
N THR A 79 13.26 9.50 1.36
CA THR A 79 13.89 10.37 0.35
C THR A 79 13.29 10.17 -1.05
N LEU A 80 13.54 11.12 -1.97
CA LEU A 80 13.07 11.02 -3.36
C LEU A 80 13.52 9.74 -4.03
N ASP A 81 14.77 9.38 -3.82
CA ASP A 81 15.37 8.18 -4.38
C ASP A 81 14.73 6.91 -3.80
N GLN A 82 14.42 6.88 -2.50
CA GLN A 82 13.78 5.71 -1.88
C GLN A 82 12.35 5.50 -2.41
N THR A 83 11.56 6.56 -2.55
CA THR A 83 10.21 6.43 -3.12
C THR A 83 10.26 6.11 -4.61
N GLY A 84 11.18 6.72 -5.36
CA GLY A 84 11.41 6.41 -6.76
C GLY A 84 11.75 4.92 -6.95
N ARG A 85 12.64 4.38 -6.11
CA ARG A 85 12.98 2.95 -6.14
C ARG A 85 11.77 2.05 -5.90
N ILE A 86 10.91 2.36 -4.93
CA ILE A 86 9.69 1.56 -4.70
C ILE A 86 8.74 1.67 -5.90
N ALA A 87 8.58 2.86 -6.48
CA ALA A 87 7.76 3.01 -7.67
C ALA A 87 8.30 2.17 -8.84
N ASP A 88 9.62 2.18 -9.08
CA ASP A 88 10.27 1.35 -10.09
C ASP A 88 10.07 -0.15 -9.81
N MET A 89 10.20 -0.57 -8.55
CA MET A 89 9.94 -1.96 -8.13
C MET A 89 8.50 -2.40 -8.44
N CYS A 90 7.52 -1.53 -8.21
CA CYS A 90 6.11 -1.80 -8.51
C CYS A 90 5.85 -1.84 -10.02
N ILE A 91 6.46 -0.94 -10.79
CA ILE A 91 6.35 -0.93 -12.26
C ILE A 91 6.90 -2.22 -12.84
N THR A 92 8.12 -2.63 -12.46
CA THR A 92 8.70 -3.89 -12.95
C THR A 92 7.87 -5.09 -12.51
N ALA A 93 7.37 -5.12 -11.27
CA ALA A 93 6.52 -6.22 -10.81
C ALA A 93 5.23 -6.34 -11.65
N LEU A 94 4.49 -5.25 -11.83
CA LEU A 94 3.23 -5.28 -12.59
C LEU A 94 3.47 -5.52 -14.09
N HIS A 95 4.35 -4.76 -14.70
CA HIS A 95 4.51 -4.73 -16.16
C HIS A 95 5.39 -5.87 -16.67
N GLU A 96 6.56 -6.09 -16.08
CA GLU A 96 7.52 -7.07 -16.61
C GLU A 96 7.30 -8.49 -16.06
N VAL A 97 6.88 -8.61 -14.79
CA VAL A 97 6.73 -9.93 -14.14
C VAL A 97 5.31 -10.48 -14.29
N TYR A 98 4.30 -9.66 -14.03
CA TYR A 98 2.89 -10.07 -14.10
C TYR A 98 2.16 -9.68 -15.39
N ASP A 99 2.88 -9.12 -16.37
CA ASP A 99 2.40 -8.84 -17.74
C ASP A 99 1.16 -7.93 -17.80
N VAL A 100 1.07 -6.95 -16.89
CA VAL A 100 0.06 -5.89 -16.96
C VAL A 100 0.40 -5.00 -18.15
N ALA A 101 -0.39 -5.12 -19.21
CA ALA A 101 -0.08 -4.58 -20.54
C ALA A 101 -0.02 -3.04 -20.62
N SER A 102 -0.77 -2.32 -19.79
CA SER A 102 -0.80 -0.85 -19.81
C SER A 102 -1.19 -0.27 -18.45
N PRO A 103 -0.62 0.88 -18.05
CA PRO A 103 -1.11 1.65 -16.91
C PRO A 103 -2.59 2.02 -17.00
N ASP A 104 -3.15 2.18 -18.21
CA ASP A 104 -4.57 2.51 -18.40
C ASP A 104 -5.52 1.38 -17.99
N ALA A 105 -5.00 0.16 -17.83
CA ALA A 105 -5.76 -0.97 -17.29
C ALA A 105 -5.81 -0.97 -15.76
N LEU A 106 -5.03 -0.11 -15.11
CA LEU A 106 -4.94 -0.03 -13.66
C LEU A 106 -6.07 0.84 -13.09
N THR A 107 -6.64 0.35 -12.00
CA THR A 107 -7.54 1.08 -11.13
C THR A 107 -6.93 1.15 -9.74
N TYR A 108 -7.38 2.09 -8.93
CA TYR A 108 -6.95 2.18 -7.54
C TYR A 108 -8.12 2.15 -6.57
N LYS A 109 -7.85 1.62 -5.38
CA LYS A 109 -8.70 1.77 -4.21
C LYS A 109 -7.83 2.31 -3.08
N ALA A 110 -8.29 3.36 -2.42
CA ALA A 110 -7.60 3.91 -1.26
C ALA A 110 -8.59 4.23 -0.14
N TRP A 111 -8.12 4.10 1.09
CA TRP A 111 -8.85 4.47 2.29
C TRP A 111 -7.88 4.80 3.42
N GLN A 112 -8.37 5.50 4.44
CA GLN A 112 -7.68 5.74 5.69
C GLN A 112 -8.52 5.13 6.80
N ASP A 113 -7.92 4.27 7.63
CA ASP A 113 -8.61 3.67 8.76
C ASP A 113 -8.90 4.72 9.85
N PRO A 114 -9.99 4.57 10.63
CA PRO A 114 -10.27 5.43 11.78
C PRO A 114 -9.13 5.39 12.80
N GLU A 115 -9.00 6.45 13.60
CA GLU A 115 -8.19 6.39 14.79
C GLU A 115 -8.79 5.36 15.74
N PRO A 116 -7.95 4.54 16.42
CA PRO A 116 -8.46 3.63 17.42
C PRO A 116 -9.21 4.40 18.50
N GLU A 117 -10.31 3.82 19.00
CA GLU A 117 -11.01 4.38 20.15
C GLU A 117 -10.01 4.58 21.30
N ARG A 118 -10.06 5.76 21.91
CA ARG A 118 -9.31 6.04 23.12
C ARG A 118 -9.79 5.14 24.24
N ALA A 119 -8.89 4.79 25.15
CA ALA A 119 -9.32 4.04 26.33
C ALA A 119 -10.32 4.90 27.10
N SER A 120 -11.44 4.31 27.53
CA SER A 120 -12.55 5.03 28.18
C SER A 120 -12.18 5.75 29.49
N TRP A 121 -10.97 5.52 30.01
CA TRP A 121 -10.44 6.21 31.20
C TRP A 121 -9.69 7.50 30.87
N ASP A 122 -9.40 7.76 29.59
CA ASP A 122 -8.80 9.00 29.10
C ASP A 122 -9.85 10.06 28.72
N ASP A 123 -11.12 9.69 28.56
CA ASP A 123 -12.17 10.60 28.05
C ASP A 123 -12.86 11.45 29.15
N ASP A 124 -12.72 11.09 30.43
CA ASP A 124 -13.37 11.78 31.56
C ASP A 124 -12.47 12.81 32.26
N GLU A 125 -11.17 12.82 31.97
CA GLU A 125 -10.24 13.82 32.51
C GLU A 125 -10.14 14.98 31.49
N PRO A 126 -10.68 16.17 31.78
CA PRO A 126 -10.38 17.34 30.97
C PRO A 126 -8.86 17.51 30.94
N ASP A 127 -8.31 17.96 29.80
CA ASP A 127 -6.90 18.27 29.74
C ASP A 127 -6.52 19.37 30.75
N GLU A 128 -5.23 19.70 30.87
CA GLU A 128 -4.72 20.73 31.79
C GLU A 128 -5.42 22.11 31.61
N PHE A 129 -6.12 22.31 30.49
CA PHE A 129 -6.84 23.53 30.13
C PHE A 129 -8.36 23.45 30.25
N GLY A 130 -8.92 22.31 30.67
CA GLY A 130 -10.37 22.15 30.82
C GLY A 130 -11.10 21.78 29.52
N GLU A 131 -10.37 21.48 28.45
CA GLU A 131 -10.95 21.19 27.14
C GLU A 131 -11.16 19.68 26.99
N THR A 132 -12.38 19.30 26.56
CA THR A 132 -12.63 17.94 26.09
C THR A 132 -11.88 17.76 24.78
N PRO A 133 -11.05 16.72 24.65
CA PRO A 133 -10.31 16.54 23.42
C PRO A 133 -11.25 16.30 22.23
N PRO A 134 -10.82 16.64 21.00
CA PRO A 134 -11.62 16.37 19.82
C PRO A 134 -11.90 14.87 19.69
N PRO A 135 -13.06 14.49 19.10
CA PRO A 135 -13.34 13.09 18.81
C PRO A 135 -12.27 12.51 17.89
N PRO A 136 -12.00 11.19 17.99
CA PRO A 136 -11.04 10.53 17.11
C PRO A 136 -11.43 10.70 15.65
N ASP A 137 -10.42 10.81 14.78
CA ASP A 137 -10.62 10.89 13.34
C ASP A 137 -11.32 9.60 12.84
N PRO A 138 -12.52 9.69 12.23
CA PRO A 138 -13.25 8.52 11.75
C PRO A 138 -12.61 7.85 10.53
N GLY A 139 -11.53 8.41 9.98
CA GLY A 139 -10.90 7.94 8.75
C GLY A 139 -11.74 8.30 7.52
N GLN A 140 -11.34 7.78 6.37
CA GLN A 140 -11.96 8.12 5.08
C GLN A 140 -11.98 6.94 4.12
N ASN A 141 -13.16 6.60 3.58
CA ASN A 141 -13.30 5.56 2.57
C ASN A 141 -14.45 5.90 1.59
N PRO A 142 -14.18 6.18 0.30
CA PRO A 142 -12.87 6.15 -0.35
C PRO A 142 -12.02 7.40 -0.05
N LEU A 143 -10.70 7.24 -0.05
CA LEU A 143 -9.71 8.32 -0.02
C LEU A 143 -9.38 8.75 -1.46
N PRO A 144 -9.78 9.95 -1.91
CA PRO A 144 -9.54 10.41 -3.28
C PRO A 144 -8.07 10.83 -3.46
N LEU A 145 -7.42 10.30 -4.49
CA LEU A 145 -6.03 10.62 -4.84
C LEU A 145 -5.97 11.16 -6.28
N PRO A 146 -6.36 12.43 -6.52
CA PRO A 146 -6.47 12.99 -7.88
C PRO A 146 -5.13 13.05 -8.62
N ASP A 147 -4.03 13.20 -7.89
CA ASP A 147 -2.67 13.28 -8.47
C ASP A 147 -2.08 11.91 -8.82
N LEU A 148 -2.79 10.81 -8.55
CA LEU A 148 -2.35 9.45 -8.90
C LEU A 148 -2.47 9.18 -10.40
N GLY A 149 -3.36 9.89 -11.11
CA GLY A 149 -3.59 9.71 -12.54
C GLY A 149 -4.26 8.39 -12.92
N LEU A 150 -4.78 7.64 -11.95
CA LEU A 150 -5.54 6.40 -12.13
C LEU A 150 -7.03 6.61 -11.84
N ALA A 151 -7.88 5.77 -12.42
CA ALA A 151 -9.31 5.77 -12.10
C ALA A 151 -9.56 5.05 -10.76
N PRO A 152 -10.44 5.60 -9.88
CA PRO A 152 -10.88 4.87 -8.70
C PRO A 152 -11.73 3.65 -9.11
N GLU A 153 -11.62 2.55 -8.35
CA GLU A 153 -12.49 1.36 -8.46
C GLU A 153 -13.94 1.64 -8.02
#